data_AF-A0AA41VHS2-F1
#
_entry.id   AF-A0AA41VHS2-F1
#
_cell.length_a   1.000
_cell.length_b   1.000
_cell.length_c   1.000
_cell.angle_alpha   90.00
_cell.angle_beta   90.00
_cell.angle_gamma   90.00
#
_symmetry.space_group_name_H-M   'P 1'
#
loop_
_entity.id
_entity.type
_entity.pdbx_description
1 polymer ?
#
loop_
_entity_poly.entity_id
_entity_poly.type
_entity_poly.pdbx_seq_one_letter_code
_entity_poly.pdbx_strand_id
1 'polypeptide(L)'
;TKEKSQGHLFRSVLKCIPYLIEEVGRSDKITEIIPQHGISIDPGVREEAVQVLNRILRYLPQRRFAVIKGMANFIIRLPDEFPLLIQTSLGRLVEIMRFWRACLSDERLEHDSDIQNMRGVIPGNETICRPPPYNPQTGEAVEFRASEMDAVGLIFLSSVDIQIRHTALELLRCVRALRNDIRDFSVNARSDFRLRMEAEPIFVIDVLEENEA
;
A
#
# COMPACT_ATOMS: atom_id res chain seq x y z
N THR A 1 -7.60 22.47 -29.01
CA THR A 1 -7.27 23.30 -27.82
C THR A 1 -8.17 23.07 -26.60
N LYS A 2 -9.23 22.25 -26.69
CA LYS A 2 -10.09 21.86 -25.54
C LYS A 2 -9.76 20.47 -24.95
N GLU A 3 -9.36 19.51 -25.79
CA GLU A 3 -8.92 18.18 -25.31
C GLU A 3 -7.64 18.23 -24.46
N LYS A 4 -6.64 19.03 -24.88
CA LYS A 4 -5.40 19.19 -24.11
C LYS A 4 -5.66 19.74 -22.70
N SER A 5 -6.56 20.72 -22.55
CA SER A 5 -6.88 21.29 -21.24
C SER A 5 -7.65 20.33 -20.34
N GLN A 6 -8.53 19.49 -20.90
CA GLN A 6 -9.22 18.43 -20.14
C GLN A 6 -8.26 17.35 -19.65
N GLY A 7 -7.29 16.92 -20.47
CA GLY A 7 -6.23 16.00 -20.04
C GLY A 7 -5.37 16.57 -18.90
N HIS A 8 -5.04 17.86 -18.96
CA HIS A 8 -4.31 18.52 -17.87
C HIS A 8 -5.11 18.61 -16.57
N LEU A 9 -6.39 18.98 -16.64
CA LEU A 9 -7.25 19.03 -15.45
C LEU A 9 -7.37 17.65 -14.80
N PHE A 10 -7.60 16.61 -15.60
CA PHE A 10 -7.72 15.25 -15.09
C PHE A 10 -6.43 14.75 -14.42
N ARG A 11 -5.27 15.02 -15.02
CA ARG A 11 -3.97 14.73 -14.40
C ARG A 11 -3.80 15.43 -13.05
N SER A 12 -4.19 16.70 -12.94
CA SER A 12 -4.13 17.45 -11.68
C SER A 12 -5.07 16.86 -10.63
N VAL A 13 -6.30 16.48 -11.00
CA VAL A 13 -7.26 15.84 -10.09
C VAL A 13 -6.69 14.52 -9.57
N LEU A 14 -6.16 13.68 -10.47
CA LEU A 14 -5.53 12.41 -10.11
C LEU A 14 -4.43 12.60 -9.06
N LYS A 15 -3.52 13.57 -9.25
CA LYS A 15 -2.44 13.87 -8.29
C LYS A 15 -2.93 14.25 -6.90
N CYS A 16 -4.12 14.86 -6.80
CA CYS A 16 -4.69 15.27 -5.53
C CYS A 16 -5.34 14.11 -4.76
N ILE A 17 -5.70 13.00 -5.42
CA ILE A 17 -6.44 11.88 -4.81
C ILE A 17 -5.82 11.37 -3.50
N PRO A 18 -4.50 11.12 -3.41
CA PRO A 18 -3.89 10.63 -2.17
C PRO A 18 -3.98 11.62 -1.01
N TYR A 19 -4.25 12.90 -1.29
CA TYR A 19 -4.31 14.00 -0.33
C TYR A 19 -5.73 14.48 -0.05
N LEU A 20 -6.75 13.86 -0.67
CA LEU A 20 -8.15 14.17 -0.37
C LEU A 20 -8.49 13.71 1.05
N ILE A 21 -9.28 14.52 1.75
CA ILE A 21 -9.73 14.25 3.14
C ILE A 21 -10.31 12.83 3.22
N GLU A 22 -9.99 12.11 4.30
CA GLU A 22 -10.30 10.68 4.49
C GLU A 22 -11.74 10.28 4.11
N GLU A 23 -12.71 11.18 4.31
CA GLU A 23 -14.13 10.96 3.98
C GLU A 23 -14.40 10.71 2.49
N VAL A 24 -13.69 11.39 1.59
CA VAL A 24 -13.82 11.16 0.13
C VAL A 24 -13.07 9.89 -0.28
N GLY A 25 -11.98 9.59 0.44
CA GLY A 25 -11.19 8.36 0.28
C GLY A 25 -11.86 7.10 0.84
N ARG A 26 -12.94 7.20 1.63
CA ARG A 26 -13.66 6.05 2.22
C ARG A 26 -14.36 5.15 1.23
N SER A 27 -14.66 5.68 0.04
CA SER A 27 -15.34 4.94 -1.00
C SER A 27 -14.35 4.17 -1.86
N ASP A 28 -14.45 2.84 -1.86
CA ASP A 28 -13.68 1.94 -2.74
C ASP A 28 -13.91 2.24 -4.24
N LYS A 29 -14.96 3.04 -4.56
CA LYS A 29 -15.25 3.51 -5.92
C LYS A 29 -14.03 4.17 -6.57
N ILE A 30 -13.24 4.93 -5.83
CA ILE A 30 -12.09 5.63 -6.44
C ILE A 30 -11.04 4.64 -6.92
N THR A 31 -10.77 3.60 -6.12
CA THR A 31 -9.85 2.51 -6.48
C THR A 31 -10.38 1.61 -7.59
N GLU A 32 -11.71 1.59 -7.83
CA GLU A 32 -12.33 0.88 -8.96
C GLU A 32 -12.36 1.69 -10.26
N ILE A 33 -12.39 3.03 -10.18
CA ILE A 33 -12.45 3.92 -11.35
C ILE A 33 -11.06 4.14 -11.94
N ILE A 34 -10.04 4.38 -11.11
CA ILE A 34 -8.68 4.71 -11.58
C ILE A 34 -8.12 3.68 -12.59
N PRO A 35 -8.22 2.35 -12.38
CA PRO A 35 -7.74 1.35 -13.34
C PRO A 35 -8.28 1.53 -14.77
N GLN A 36 -9.53 1.99 -14.91
CA GLN A 36 -10.18 2.23 -16.20
C GLN A 36 -9.50 3.36 -16.98
N HIS A 37 -8.87 4.31 -16.29
CA HIS A 37 -8.10 5.37 -16.93
C HIS A 37 -6.69 4.94 -17.34
N GLY A 38 -6.23 3.77 -16.86
CA GLY A 38 -4.97 3.14 -17.30
C GLY A 38 -4.97 2.70 -18.78
N ILE A 39 -6.13 2.73 -19.44
CA ILE A 39 -6.31 2.45 -20.88
C ILE A 39 -6.72 3.68 -21.70
N SER A 40 -6.66 4.88 -21.11
CA SER A 40 -6.97 6.13 -21.80
C SER A 40 -6.16 6.29 -23.10
N ILE A 41 -6.74 6.96 -24.10
CA ILE A 41 -6.03 7.29 -25.34
C ILE A 41 -4.89 8.28 -25.06
N ASP A 42 -5.08 9.19 -24.09
CA ASP A 42 -4.04 10.14 -23.67
C ASP A 42 -2.95 9.41 -22.85
N PRO A 43 -1.69 9.34 -23.33
CA PRO A 43 -0.60 8.66 -22.64
C PRO A 43 -0.31 9.25 -21.26
N GLY A 44 -0.38 10.57 -21.11
CA GLY A 44 -0.15 11.23 -19.82
C GLY A 44 -1.25 10.94 -18.81
N VAL A 45 -2.49 10.69 -19.27
CA VAL A 45 -3.57 10.23 -18.39
C VAL A 45 -3.32 8.78 -17.95
N ARG A 46 -2.89 7.90 -18.87
CA ARG A 46 -2.57 6.50 -18.51
C ARG A 46 -1.46 6.43 -17.47
N GLU A 47 -0.37 7.18 -17.70
CA GLU A 47 0.78 7.22 -16.79
C GLU A 47 0.39 7.73 -15.41
N GLU A 48 -0.37 8.82 -15.35
CA GLU A 48 -0.81 9.39 -14.09
C GLU A 48 -1.75 8.45 -13.33
N ALA A 49 -2.65 7.74 -14.01
CA ALA A 49 -3.52 6.75 -13.39
C ALA A 49 -2.70 5.66 -12.68
N VAL A 50 -1.63 5.17 -13.30
CA VAL A 50 -0.71 4.20 -12.68
C VAL A 50 0.03 4.82 -11.49
N GLN A 51 0.55 6.04 -11.64
CA GLN A 51 1.28 6.70 -10.56
C GLN A 51 0.41 6.96 -9.34
N VAL A 52 -0.86 7.32 -9.51
CA VAL A 52 -1.79 7.51 -8.39
C VAL A 52 -2.01 6.24 -7.61
N LEU A 53 -2.15 5.08 -8.26
CA LEU A 53 -2.29 3.80 -7.55
C LEU A 53 -1.05 3.55 -6.66
N ASN A 54 0.15 3.81 -7.18
CA ASN A 54 1.38 3.69 -6.39
C ASN A 54 1.43 4.69 -5.22
N ARG A 55 0.99 5.94 -5.41
CA ARG A 55 0.90 6.92 -4.32
C ARG A 55 -0.10 6.49 -3.25
N ILE A 56 -1.25 5.96 -3.62
CA ILE A 56 -2.22 5.39 -2.66
C ILE A 56 -1.57 4.25 -1.88
N LEU A 57 -0.87 3.33 -2.56
CA LEU A 57 -0.16 2.25 -1.88
C LEU A 57 0.89 2.76 -0.87
N ARG A 58 1.64 3.80 -1.24
CA ARG A 58 2.72 4.34 -0.39
C ARG A 58 2.18 5.14 0.79
N TYR A 59 1.18 5.98 0.58
CA TYR A 59 0.73 6.96 1.57
C TYR A 59 -0.54 6.57 2.32
N LEU A 60 -1.30 5.58 1.85
CA LEU A 60 -2.55 5.12 2.46
C LEU A 60 -2.53 3.58 2.66
N PRO A 61 -1.81 3.06 3.69
CA PRO A 61 -1.68 1.63 3.94
C PRO A 61 -3.02 0.88 4.06
N GLN A 62 -4.02 1.51 4.66
CA GLN A 62 -5.40 1.03 4.78
C GLN A 62 -6.14 0.91 3.45
N ARG A 63 -5.62 1.45 2.34
CA ARG A 63 -6.23 1.34 1.00
C ARG A 63 -5.53 0.37 0.07
N ARG A 64 -4.42 -0.23 0.50
CA ARG A 64 -3.58 -1.08 -0.34
C ARG A 64 -4.37 -2.23 -0.98
N PHE A 65 -5.15 -2.97 -0.19
CA PHE A 65 -5.96 -4.05 -0.73
C PHE A 65 -7.09 -3.55 -1.64
N ALA A 66 -7.72 -2.41 -1.33
CA ALA A 66 -8.76 -1.82 -2.18
C ALA A 66 -8.22 -1.49 -3.59
N VAL A 67 -6.98 -0.99 -3.68
CA VAL A 67 -6.30 -0.76 -4.97
C VAL A 67 -6.09 -2.06 -5.75
N ILE A 68 -5.55 -3.10 -5.10
CA ILE A 68 -5.35 -4.41 -5.72
C ILE A 68 -6.67 -4.97 -6.23
N LYS A 69 -7.71 -4.92 -5.40
CA LYS A 69 -9.06 -5.39 -5.71
C LYS A 69 -9.70 -4.62 -6.86
N GLY A 70 -9.60 -3.29 -6.86
CA GLY A 70 -10.11 -2.44 -7.94
C GLY A 70 -9.46 -2.76 -9.28
N MET A 71 -8.15 -3.00 -9.29
CA MET A 71 -7.42 -3.43 -10.48
C MET A 71 -7.86 -4.82 -10.95
N ALA A 72 -7.99 -5.79 -10.03
CA ALA A 72 -8.48 -7.13 -10.35
C ALA A 72 -9.91 -7.13 -10.94
N ASN A 73 -10.82 -6.37 -10.33
CA ASN A 73 -12.20 -6.19 -10.81
C ASN A 73 -12.25 -5.52 -12.19
N PHE A 74 -11.32 -4.61 -12.48
CA PHE A 74 -11.18 -4.07 -13.83
C PHE A 74 -10.75 -5.14 -14.83
N ILE A 75 -9.73 -5.95 -14.51
CA ILE A 75 -9.19 -6.98 -15.38
C ILE A 75 -10.24 -8.06 -15.72
N ILE A 76 -11.00 -8.54 -14.73
CA ILE A 76 -12.03 -9.57 -14.95
C ILE A 76 -13.16 -9.10 -15.89
N ARG A 77 -13.36 -7.78 -16.00
CA ARG A 77 -14.38 -7.19 -16.89
C ARG A 77 -13.87 -6.92 -18.31
N LEU A 78 -12.59 -7.19 -18.59
CA LEU A 78 -12.05 -6.99 -19.93
C LEU A 78 -12.59 -8.06 -20.88
N PRO A 79 -12.98 -7.68 -22.11
CA PRO A 79 -13.41 -8.65 -23.11
C PRO A 79 -12.25 -9.52 -23.60
N ASP A 80 -12.51 -10.82 -23.82
CA ASP A 80 -11.51 -11.81 -24.25
C ASP A 80 -10.94 -11.53 -25.65
N GLU A 81 -11.62 -10.70 -26.46
CA GLU A 81 -11.14 -10.25 -27.76
C GLU A 81 -9.90 -9.35 -27.68
N PHE A 82 -9.51 -8.89 -26.48
CA PHE A 82 -8.35 -8.02 -26.26
C PHE A 82 -7.26 -8.69 -25.39
N PRO A 83 -6.64 -9.80 -25.84
CA PRO A 83 -5.69 -10.58 -25.03
C PRO A 83 -4.46 -9.77 -24.60
N LEU A 84 -3.95 -8.88 -25.46
CA LEU A 84 -2.84 -8.00 -25.11
C LEU A 84 -3.20 -7.04 -23.98
N LEU A 85 -4.43 -6.54 -23.95
CA LEU A 85 -4.89 -5.64 -22.90
C LEU A 85 -5.05 -6.38 -21.58
N ILE A 86 -5.59 -7.60 -21.60
CA ILE A 86 -5.66 -8.49 -20.45
C ILE A 86 -4.26 -8.77 -19.90
N GLN A 87 -3.34 -9.22 -20.75
CA GLN A 87 -1.95 -9.50 -20.37
C GLN A 87 -1.28 -8.27 -19.73
N THR A 88 -1.37 -7.11 -20.39
CA THR A 88 -0.77 -5.86 -19.90
C THR A 88 -1.37 -5.44 -18.56
N SER A 89 -2.68 -5.59 -18.40
CA SER A 89 -3.37 -5.22 -17.16
C SER A 89 -3.06 -6.19 -16.02
N LEU A 90 -2.97 -7.49 -16.28
CA LEU A 90 -2.45 -8.48 -15.32
C LEU A 90 -1.01 -8.17 -14.91
N GLY A 91 -0.14 -7.82 -15.87
CA GLY A 91 1.23 -7.42 -15.57
C GLY A 91 1.28 -6.22 -14.64
N ARG A 92 0.44 -5.21 -14.87
CA ARG A 92 0.32 -4.05 -13.98
C ARG A 92 -0.18 -4.43 -12.59
N LEU A 93 -1.12 -5.37 -12.45
CA LEU A 93 -1.55 -5.87 -11.15
C LEU A 93 -0.36 -6.50 -10.39
N VAL A 94 0.44 -7.31 -11.07
CA VAL A 94 1.67 -7.90 -10.49
C VAL A 94 2.64 -6.80 -10.04
N GLU A 95 2.87 -5.77 -10.85
CA GLU A 95 3.75 -4.66 -10.48
C GLU A 95 3.23 -3.86 -9.28
N ILE A 96 1.92 -3.61 -9.19
CA ILE A 96 1.33 -2.95 -8.02
C ILE A 96 1.53 -3.80 -6.75
N MET A 97 1.35 -5.12 -6.85
CA MET A 97 1.61 -6.02 -5.72
C MET A 97 3.09 -6.06 -5.33
N ARG A 98 4.01 -6.08 -6.29
CA ARG A 98 5.46 -5.96 -6.03
C ARG A 98 5.81 -4.64 -5.37
N PHE A 99 5.17 -3.54 -5.79
CA PHE A 99 5.35 -2.23 -5.18
C PHE A 99 4.86 -2.22 -3.72
N TRP A 100 3.74 -2.86 -3.40
CA TRP A 100 3.32 -3.04 -2.00
C TRP A 100 4.40 -3.77 -1.19
N ARG A 101 4.96 -4.86 -1.70
CA ARG A 101 6.06 -5.57 -1.02
C ARG A 101 7.26 -4.66 -0.76
N ALA A 102 7.60 -3.79 -1.71
CA ALA A 102 8.65 -2.79 -1.53
C ALA A 102 8.30 -1.80 -0.42
N CYS A 103 7.05 -1.32 -0.36
CA CYS A 103 6.59 -0.47 0.74
C CYS A 103 6.71 -1.15 2.12
N LEU A 104 6.34 -2.44 2.24
CA LEU A 104 6.51 -3.19 3.49
C LEU A 104 7.99 -3.33 3.90
N SER A 105 8.87 -3.45 2.90
CA SER A 105 10.32 -3.55 3.14
C SER A 105 10.89 -2.22 3.61
N ASP A 106 10.52 -1.11 2.97
CA ASP A 106 10.87 0.25 3.38
C ASP A 106 10.38 0.53 4.82
N GLU A 107 9.12 0.21 5.12
CA GLU A 107 8.51 0.38 6.44
C GLU A 107 9.25 -0.39 7.54
N ARG A 108 9.76 -1.59 7.24
CA ARG A 108 10.55 -2.38 8.18
C ARG A 108 11.89 -1.72 8.49
N LEU A 109 12.58 -1.19 7.48
CA LEU A 109 13.86 -0.48 7.65
C LEU A 109 13.70 0.79 8.47
N GLU A 110 12.61 1.55 8.26
CA GLU A 110 12.29 2.73 9.05
C GLU A 110 12.07 2.35 10.53
N HIS A 111 11.30 1.30 10.81
CA HIS A 111 11.09 0.80 12.18
C HIS A 111 12.40 0.36 12.87
N ASP A 112 13.25 -0.40 12.17
CA ASP A 112 14.54 -0.87 12.71
C ASP A 112 15.48 0.32 13.02
N SER A 113 15.46 1.37 12.19
CA SER A 113 16.27 2.57 12.39
C SER A 113 15.81 3.42 13.57
N ASP A 114 14.49 3.54 13.79
CA ASP A 114 13.92 4.26 14.93
C ASP A 114 14.23 3.55 16.26
N ILE A 115 14.23 2.22 16.29
CA ILE A 115 14.62 1.42 17.47
C ILE A 115 16.10 1.63 17.81
N GLN A 116 16.98 1.67 16.80
CA GLN A 116 18.41 1.93 17.01
C GLN A 116 18.67 3.37 17.48
N ASN A 117 17.95 4.35 16.94
CA ASN A 117 18.08 5.75 17.35
C ASN A 117 17.53 5.99 18.78
N MET A 118 16.45 5.32 19.19
CA MET A 118 15.98 5.39 20.59
C MET A 118 16.98 4.79 21.60
N ARG A 119 17.84 3.85 21.19
CA ARG A 119 18.95 3.36 22.03
C ARG A 119 20.15 4.32 22.11
N GLY A 120 20.20 5.36 21.27
CA GLY A 120 21.41 6.15 21.05
C GLY A 120 21.32 7.67 21.25
N VAL A 121 20.16 8.25 21.55
CA VAL A 121 20.01 9.74 21.52
C VAL A 121 19.80 10.36 22.91
N ILE A 122 20.84 11.05 23.38
CA ILE A 122 20.81 12.18 24.32
C ILE A 122 19.97 13.31 23.67
N PRO A 123 19.04 13.98 24.39
CA PRO A 123 18.07 14.86 23.75
C PRO A 123 18.72 16.19 23.32
N GLY A 124 18.77 16.44 22.01
CA GLY A 124 19.15 17.72 21.41
C GLY A 124 18.12 18.12 20.35
N ASN A 125 17.48 19.26 20.57
CA ASN A 125 16.43 19.87 19.75
C ASN A 125 16.72 19.90 18.24
N GLU A 126 15.76 19.45 17.42
CA GLU A 126 15.42 20.08 16.14
C GLU A 126 14.09 19.51 15.61
N THR A 127 13.02 20.30 15.73
CA THR A 127 11.67 19.98 15.25
C THR A 127 11.58 20.16 13.73
N ILE A 128 11.82 19.08 12.99
CA ILE A 128 11.33 18.93 11.63
C ILE A 128 9.95 18.28 11.73
N CYS A 129 8.91 18.96 11.26
CA CYS A 129 7.54 18.43 11.15
C CYS A 129 7.50 17.23 10.20
N ARG A 130 7.92 16.05 10.68
CA ARG A 130 7.54 14.77 10.07
C ARG A 130 6.06 14.55 10.32
N PRO A 131 5.29 14.06 9.33
CA PRO A 131 3.96 13.55 9.61
C PRO A 131 4.07 12.47 10.70
N PRO A 132 3.09 12.37 11.61
CA PRO A 132 3.17 11.44 12.72
C PRO A 132 3.36 10.01 12.21
N PRO A 133 4.19 9.20 12.89
CA PRO A 133 4.33 7.78 12.54
C PRO A 133 2.95 7.13 12.59
N TYR A 134 2.62 6.40 11.53
CA TYR A 134 1.40 5.61 11.43
C TYR A 134 1.28 4.72 12.66
N ASN A 135 0.29 4.98 13.52
CA ASN A 135 0.02 4.13 14.67
C ASN A 135 -0.80 2.92 14.15
N PRO A 136 -0.26 1.69 14.18
CA PRO A 136 -0.96 0.51 13.67
C PRO A 136 -2.24 0.17 14.45
N GLN A 137 -2.49 0.85 15.58
CA GLN A 137 -3.52 0.50 16.56
C GLN A 137 -4.88 1.15 16.31
N THR A 138 -5.00 2.18 15.47
CA THR A 138 -6.24 2.96 15.33
C THR A 138 -6.95 2.83 13.98
N GLY A 139 -6.34 2.18 13.00
CA GLY A 139 -6.98 1.86 11.72
C GLY A 139 -7.18 0.36 11.61
N GLU A 140 -8.43 -0.07 11.40
CA GLU A 140 -8.77 -1.45 11.02
C GLU A 140 -7.87 -1.85 9.84
N ALA A 141 -6.79 -2.59 10.12
CA ALA A 141 -5.79 -2.92 9.11
C ALA A 141 -6.49 -3.78 8.05
N VAL A 142 -6.62 -3.24 6.84
CA VAL A 142 -7.34 -3.94 5.78
C VAL A 142 -6.64 -5.27 5.50
N GLU A 143 -7.36 -6.35 5.81
CA GLU A 143 -6.87 -7.71 5.68
C GLU A 143 -6.62 -8.04 4.21
N PHE A 144 -5.39 -8.46 3.88
CA PHE A 144 -5.08 -8.92 2.54
C PHE A 144 -5.75 -10.27 2.28
N ARG A 145 -6.80 -10.27 1.45
CA ARG A 145 -7.53 -11.48 1.09
C ARG A 145 -6.86 -12.18 -0.08
N ALA A 146 -5.86 -13.00 0.23
CA ALA A 146 -5.11 -13.77 -0.76
C ALA A 146 -6.01 -14.62 -1.67
N SER A 147 -7.10 -15.19 -1.12
CA SER A 147 -8.06 -16.01 -1.88
C SER A 147 -8.74 -15.27 -3.03
N GLU A 148 -9.06 -13.98 -2.86
CA GLU A 148 -9.66 -13.17 -3.93
C GLU A 148 -8.66 -13.03 -5.10
N MET A 149 -7.37 -12.89 -4.82
CA MET A 149 -6.33 -12.74 -5.84
C MET A 149 -5.89 -14.08 -6.44
N ASP A 150 -5.87 -15.15 -5.64
CA ASP A 150 -5.66 -16.51 -6.13
C ASP A 150 -6.74 -16.88 -7.14
N ALA A 151 -8.01 -16.53 -6.89
CA ALA A 151 -9.10 -16.75 -7.83
C ALA A 151 -8.86 -16.05 -9.18
N VAL A 152 -8.42 -14.79 -9.17
CA VAL A 152 -8.05 -14.04 -10.39
C VAL A 152 -6.96 -14.78 -11.16
N GLY A 153 -5.88 -15.18 -10.47
CA GLY A 153 -4.78 -15.93 -11.09
C GLY A 153 -5.25 -17.26 -11.69
N LEU A 154 -6.12 -17.99 -11.00
CA LEU A 154 -6.66 -19.27 -11.48
C LEU A 154 -7.55 -19.12 -12.71
N ILE A 155 -8.38 -18.07 -12.77
CA ILE A 155 -9.18 -17.75 -13.96
C ILE A 155 -8.26 -17.60 -15.18
N PHE A 156 -7.23 -16.75 -15.09
CA PHE A 156 -6.37 -16.47 -16.23
C PHE A 156 -5.35 -17.57 -16.56
N LEU A 157 -5.09 -18.51 -15.64
CA LEU A 157 -4.34 -19.74 -15.96
C LEU A 157 -5.06 -20.65 -16.96
N SER A 158 -6.39 -20.55 -17.07
CA SER A 158 -7.18 -21.27 -18.07
C SER A 158 -7.22 -20.59 -19.45
N SER A 159 -6.55 -19.44 -19.62
CA SER A 159 -6.52 -18.75 -20.91
C SER A 159 -5.86 -19.59 -22.02
N VAL A 160 -6.38 -19.45 -23.23
CA VAL A 160 -5.76 -20.02 -24.44
C VAL A 160 -4.44 -19.34 -24.81
N ASP A 161 -4.24 -18.10 -24.35
CA ASP A 161 -3.04 -17.32 -24.59
C ASP A 161 -1.93 -17.69 -23.59
N ILE A 162 -0.78 -18.14 -24.12
CA ILE A 162 0.38 -18.55 -23.32
C ILE A 162 0.96 -17.41 -22.47
N GLN A 163 0.95 -16.18 -22.97
CA GLN A 163 1.50 -15.03 -22.26
C GLN A 163 0.61 -14.65 -21.07
N ILE A 164 -0.70 -14.67 -21.26
CA ILE A 164 -1.66 -14.46 -20.17
C ILE A 164 -1.45 -15.52 -19.08
N ARG A 165 -1.28 -16.79 -19.44
CA ARG A 165 -1.00 -17.86 -18.48
C ARG A 165 0.31 -17.64 -17.72
N HIS A 166 1.38 -17.22 -18.39
CA HIS A 166 2.64 -16.89 -17.74
C HIS A 166 2.48 -15.74 -16.75
N THR A 167 1.79 -14.66 -17.14
CA THR A 167 1.54 -13.53 -16.24
C THR A 167 0.64 -13.93 -15.06
N ALA A 168 -0.35 -14.79 -15.26
CA ALA A 168 -1.19 -15.33 -14.20
C ALA A 168 -0.40 -16.18 -13.20
N LEU A 169 0.57 -16.96 -13.67
CA LEU A 169 1.48 -17.70 -12.79
C LEU A 169 2.36 -16.76 -11.95
N GLU A 170 2.86 -15.67 -12.55
CA GLU A 170 3.58 -14.62 -11.84
C GLU A 170 2.71 -13.92 -10.79
N LEU A 171 1.44 -13.69 -11.09
CA LEU A 171 0.47 -13.17 -10.11
C LEU A 171 0.35 -14.11 -8.91
N LEU A 172 0.13 -15.41 -9.12
CA LEU A 172 0.00 -16.38 -8.02
C LEU A 172 1.29 -16.46 -7.16
N ARG A 173 2.47 -16.37 -7.80
CA ARG A 173 3.74 -16.27 -7.07
C ARG A 173 3.80 -15.00 -6.22
N CYS A 174 3.36 -13.88 -6.79
CA CYS A 174 3.34 -12.60 -6.10
C CYS A 174 2.34 -12.58 -4.92
N VAL A 175 1.15 -13.17 -5.08
CA VAL A 175 0.16 -13.34 -4.00
C VAL A 175 0.75 -14.08 -2.81
N ARG A 176 1.42 -15.22 -3.06
CA ARG A 176 2.07 -15.99 -2.00
C ARG A 176 3.18 -15.21 -1.32
N ALA A 177 4.03 -14.54 -2.11
CA ALA A 177 5.13 -13.74 -1.58
C ALA A 177 4.62 -12.58 -0.71
N LEU A 178 3.65 -11.81 -1.21
CA LEU A 178 3.05 -10.69 -0.46
C LEU A 178 2.35 -11.18 0.81
N ARG A 179 1.62 -12.29 0.76
CA ARG A 179 1.00 -12.89 1.95
C ARG A 179 2.04 -13.23 3.02
N ASN A 180 3.18 -13.80 2.62
CA ASN A 180 4.26 -14.11 3.54
C ASN A 180 4.85 -12.82 4.11
N ASP A 181 5.15 -11.82 3.28
CA ASP A 181 5.71 -10.54 3.73
C ASP A 181 4.80 -9.83 4.74
N ILE A 182 3.48 -9.82 4.51
CA ILE A 182 2.49 -9.24 5.43
C ILE A 182 2.45 -10.01 6.76
N ARG A 183 2.46 -11.35 6.69
CA ARG A 183 2.47 -12.19 7.90
C ARG A 183 3.73 -11.94 8.72
N ASP A 184 4.89 -11.90 8.07
CA ASP A 184 6.18 -11.73 8.72
C ASP A 184 6.29 -10.31 9.33
N PHE A 185 5.78 -9.28 8.64
CA PHE A 185 5.67 -7.92 9.15
C PHE A 185 4.79 -7.84 10.41
N SER A 186 3.63 -8.51 10.41
CA SER A 186 2.73 -8.55 11.58
C SER A 186 3.33 -9.26 12.79
N VAL A 187 4.06 -10.35 12.59
CA VAL A 187 4.74 -11.09 13.67
C VAL A 187 5.82 -10.22 14.32
N ASN A 188 6.65 -9.55 13.52
CA ASN A 188 7.71 -8.67 14.01
C ASN A 188 7.15 -7.46 14.77
N ALA A 189 6.11 -6.81 14.24
CA ALA A 189 5.45 -5.70 14.93
C ALA A 189 4.93 -6.10 16.33
N ARG A 190 4.46 -7.35 16.48
CA ARG A 190 3.98 -7.88 17.76
C ARG A 190 5.11 -8.21 18.73
N SER A 191 6.25 -8.71 18.26
CA SER A 191 7.42 -8.95 19.12
C SER A 191 8.04 -7.65 19.62
N ASP A 192 8.12 -6.63 18.77
CA ASP A 192 8.70 -5.33 19.13
C ASP A 192 7.84 -4.60 20.16
N PHE A 193 6.51 -4.74 20.06
CA PHE A 193 5.60 -4.24 21.07
C PHE A 193 5.81 -4.89 22.45
N ARG A 194 6.03 -6.21 22.50
CA ARG A 194 6.35 -6.90 23.76
C ARG A 194 7.67 -6.43 24.36
N LEU A 195 8.69 -6.23 23.53
CA LEU A 195 9.98 -5.68 23.98
C LEU A 195 9.86 -4.25 24.49
N ARG A 196 8.99 -3.40 23.90
CA ARG A 196 8.72 -2.05 24.40
C ARG A 196 7.99 -2.05 25.75
N MET A 197 7.02 -2.94 25.96
CA MET A 197 6.34 -3.07 27.26
C MET A 197 7.27 -3.57 28.37
N GLU A 198 8.24 -4.44 28.06
CA GLU A 198 9.25 -4.88 29.03
C GLU A 198 10.30 -3.80 29.34
N ALA A 199 10.41 -2.76 28.50
CA ALA A 199 11.43 -1.72 28.61
C ALA A 199 10.93 -0.38 29.18
N GLU A 200 9.66 -0.23 29.59
CA GLU A 200 9.24 0.95 30.34
C GLU A 200 9.87 0.93 31.75
N PRO A 201 10.77 1.87 32.09
CA PRO A 201 11.31 1.95 33.43
C PRO A 201 10.21 2.48 34.35
N ILE A 202 9.86 1.70 35.38
CA ILE A 202 9.01 2.15 36.47
C ILE A 202 9.82 3.21 37.24
N PHE A 203 9.46 4.48 37.08
CA PHE A 203 10.03 5.55 37.89
C PHE A 203 9.52 5.43 39.32
N VAL A 204 10.33 4.85 40.20
CA VAL A 204 10.12 4.87 41.64
C VAL A 204 10.58 6.22 42.15
N ILE A 205 9.63 7.06 42.58
CA ILE A 205 9.92 8.31 43.26
C ILE A 205 10.12 7.99 44.74
N ASP A 206 11.37 7.94 45.20
CA ASP A 206 11.67 7.90 46.62
C ASP A 206 11.36 9.29 47.22
N VAL A 207 10.29 9.37 48.00
CA VAL A 207 9.96 10.56 48.80
C VAL A 207 10.85 10.53 50.03
N LEU A 208 11.91 11.34 50.02
CA LEU A 208 12.69 11.62 51.23
C LEU A 208 11.90 12.58 52.12
N GLU A 209 11.39 12.07 53.24
CA GLU A 209 10.76 12.85 54.29
C GLU A 209 11.88 13.56 55.09
N GLU A 210 12.13 14.82 54.76
CA GLU A 210 13.04 15.70 55.50
C GLU A 210 12.33 16.17 56.78
N ASN A 211 12.54 15.45 57.88
CA ASN A 211 12.16 15.92 59.21
C ASN A 211 13.18 16.96 59.67
N GLU A 212 12.85 18.25 59.50
CA GLU A 212 13.55 19.35 60.16
C GLU A 212 13.39 19.23 61.68
N ALA A 213 14.52 19.32 62.39
CA ALA A 213 14.61 19.44 63.85
C ALA A 213 15.44 20.67 64.21
#